data_AF-A0A1V6UAB5-F1
#
_entry.id   AF-A0A1V6UAB5-F1
#
_cell.length_a   1.000
_cell.length_b   1.000
_cell.length_c   1.000
_cell.angle_alpha   90.00
_cell.angle_beta   90.00
_cell.angle_gamma   90.00
#
_symmetry.space_group_name_H-M   'P 1'
#
loop_
_entity.id
_entity.type
_entity.pdbx_description
1 polymer ?
#
loop_
_entity_poly.entity_id
_entity_poly.type
_entity_poly.pdbx_seq_one_letter_code
_entity_poly.pdbx_strand_id
1 'polypeptide(L)'
;MTLEGAFEIQLRLAELELPTIFSISISFALLKTYGIPSISKLLVATGELSNPEFSFKSAADTGVLVTGIVLNKARSDWNMDAITRMDWLHDRYRTPGEIKDEDKLYTLSLFVLEPVRWTERFEWLERCALAIYWKNLGEVMDIQYDALPSAKSGWQDEFHWLDKLKAWSKAYDFKSTTKRHVSNATSPKAGPANPSGSVSQGAPELKNGGLPFSSTWYTSPLEDPRVYRMKDKVYAMETFNDLVDIIAQATEDQRRMKAALMKN
;
A
#
# COMPACT_ATOMS: atom_id res chain seq x y z
N MET A 1 16.12 5.33 19.93
CA MET A 1 16.81 5.97 18.78
C MET A 1 16.24 7.38 18.61
N THR A 2 17.03 8.37 18.21
CA THR A 2 16.52 9.74 17.97
C THR A 2 15.86 9.84 16.59
N LEU A 3 15.02 10.85 16.37
CA LEU A 3 14.45 11.12 15.04
C LEU A 3 15.53 11.37 13.97
N GLU A 4 16.63 12.04 14.36
CA GLU A 4 17.79 12.24 13.48
C GLU A 4 18.42 10.91 13.06
N GLY A 5 18.70 10.02 14.02
CA GLY A 5 19.28 8.72 13.71
C GLY A 5 18.34 7.84 12.88
N ALA A 6 17.03 7.94 13.13
CA ALA A 6 16.02 7.27 12.31
C ALA A 6 16.02 7.79 10.86
N PHE A 7 16.13 9.10 10.67
CA PHE A 7 16.29 9.71 9.35
C PHE A 7 17.57 9.25 8.65
N GLU A 8 18.72 9.28 9.32
CA GLU A 8 20.00 8.86 8.72
C GLU A 8 19.95 7.40 8.23
N ILE A 9 19.32 6.50 8.99
CA ILE A 9 19.15 5.09 8.59
C ILE A 9 18.21 4.98 7.39
N GLN A 10 17.06 5.67 7.42
CA GLN A 10 16.14 5.69 6.27
C GLN A 10 16.82 6.25 5.02
N LEU A 11 17.59 7.33 5.16
CA LEU A 11 18.28 7.98 4.05
C LEU A 11 19.29 7.02 3.40
N ARG A 12 20.05 6.28 4.21
CA ARG A 12 20.97 5.23 3.69
C ARG A 12 20.22 4.16 2.90
N LEU A 13 19.05 3.74 3.37
CA LEU A 13 18.23 2.78 2.65
C LEU A 13 17.75 3.35 1.30
N ALA A 14 17.36 4.64 1.29
CA ALA A 14 16.83 5.32 0.12
C ALA A 14 17.91 5.73 -0.91
N GLU A 15 19.16 6.00 -0.49
CA GLU A 15 20.22 6.52 -1.36
C GLU A 15 21.34 5.52 -1.65
N LEU A 16 21.64 4.59 -0.75
CA LEU A 16 22.88 3.81 -0.79
C LEU A 16 22.66 2.29 -0.80
N GLU A 17 21.97 1.76 0.20
CA GLU A 17 21.91 0.30 0.42
C GLU A 17 20.98 -0.37 -0.60
N LEU A 18 19.73 0.11 -0.68
CA LEU A 18 18.70 -0.49 -1.53
C LEU A 18 17.83 0.57 -2.24
N PRO A 19 18.43 1.57 -2.91
CA PRO A 19 17.70 2.73 -3.45
C PRO A 19 16.58 2.34 -4.42
N THR A 20 16.84 1.36 -5.29
CA THR A 20 15.85 0.84 -6.25
C THR A 20 14.70 0.12 -5.55
N ILE A 21 14.99 -0.73 -4.56
CA ILE A 21 13.97 -1.47 -3.81
C ILE A 21 13.12 -0.51 -2.98
N PHE A 22 13.75 0.45 -2.31
CA PHE A 22 13.05 1.48 -1.56
C PHE A 22 12.12 2.28 -2.48
N SER A 23 12.62 2.79 -3.60
CA SER A 23 11.83 3.56 -4.58
C SER A 23 10.65 2.76 -5.15
N ILE A 24 10.85 1.49 -5.50
CA ILE A 24 9.78 0.61 -5.99
C ILE A 24 8.75 0.35 -4.89
N SER A 25 9.19 0.10 -3.65
CA SER A 25 8.28 -0.16 -2.52
C SER A 25 7.37 1.04 -2.22
N ILE A 26 7.89 2.26 -2.32
CA ILE A 26 7.14 3.51 -2.18
C ILE A 26 6.14 3.69 -3.33
N SER A 27 6.57 3.42 -4.57
CA SER A 27 5.69 3.46 -5.74
C SER A 27 4.57 2.41 -5.65
N PHE A 28 4.89 1.23 -5.12
CA PHE A 28 3.94 0.15 -4.89
C PHE A 28 2.93 0.49 -3.77
N ALA A 29 3.38 1.18 -2.71
CA ALA A 29 2.51 1.70 -1.66
C ALA A 29 1.45 2.64 -2.25
N LEU A 30 1.85 3.58 -3.12
CA LEU A 30 0.92 4.46 -3.83
C LEU A 30 -0.09 3.67 -4.68
N LEU A 31 0.38 2.71 -5.48
CA LEU A 31 -0.50 1.88 -6.31
C LEU A 31 -1.56 1.13 -5.48
N LYS A 32 -1.18 0.59 -4.31
CA LYS A 32 -2.12 -0.11 -3.42
C LYS A 32 -3.25 0.80 -2.91
N THR A 33 -3.00 2.10 -2.74
CA THR A 33 -4.07 3.04 -2.35
C THR A 33 -5.19 3.11 -3.39
N TYR A 34 -4.88 2.89 -4.68
CA TYR A 34 -5.88 2.89 -5.75
C TYR A 34 -6.82 1.68 -5.66
N GLY A 35 -6.44 0.63 -4.91
CA GLY A 35 -7.32 -0.49 -4.59
C GLY A 35 -8.43 -0.13 -3.59
N ILE A 36 -8.33 1.00 -2.90
CA ILE A 36 -9.33 1.45 -1.93
C ILE A 36 -10.44 2.24 -2.65
N PRO A 37 -11.72 1.84 -2.52
CA PRO A 37 -12.81 2.46 -3.28
C PRO A 37 -13.04 3.95 -3.02
N SER A 38 -12.85 4.43 -1.78
CA SER A 38 -12.97 5.87 -1.47
C SER A 38 -11.89 6.68 -2.19
N ILE A 39 -10.64 6.22 -2.11
CA ILE A 39 -9.48 6.87 -2.73
C ILE A 39 -9.62 6.87 -4.25
N SER A 40 -9.81 5.70 -4.87
CA SER A 40 -9.94 5.60 -6.34
C SER A 40 -11.12 6.39 -6.90
N LYS A 41 -12.29 6.40 -6.23
CA LYS A 41 -13.44 7.20 -6.66
C LYS A 41 -13.10 8.69 -6.68
N LEU A 42 -12.42 9.18 -5.64
CA LEU A 42 -12.00 10.59 -5.59
C LEU A 42 -11.00 10.93 -6.69
N LEU A 43 -9.98 10.09 -6.88
CA LEU A 43 -8.96 10.32 -7.91
C LEU A 43 -9.52 10.25 -9.34
N VAL A 44 -10.56 9.44 -9.57
CA VAL A 44 -11.32 9.45 -10.82
C VAL A 44 -12.16 10.72 -10.97
N ALA A 45 -12.90 11.11 -9.93
CA ALA A 45 -13.77 12.28 -9.96
C ALA A 45 -12.99 13.59 -10.20
N THR A 46 -11.76 13.66 -9.70
CA THR A 46 -10.84 14.80 -9.87
C THR A 46 -10.05 14.75 -11.19
N GLY A 47 -10.11 13.64 -11.92
CA GLY A 47 -9.37 13.46 -13.17
C GLY A 47 -7.92 13.00 -12.99
N GLU A 48 -7.46 12.80 -11.75
CA GLU A 48 -6.09 12.36 -11.42
C GLU A 48 -5.77 10.96 -11.93
N LEU A 49 -6.80 10.15 -12.18
CA LEU A 49 -6.68 8.86 -12.87
C LEU A 49 -7.28 8.89 -14.29
N SER A 50 -8.15 9.86 -14.58
CA SER A 50 -8.97 9.95 -15.79
C SER A 50 -8.35 10.67 -16.95
N ASN A 51 -7.73 11.79 -16.61
CA ASN A 51 -7.23 12.76 -17.56
C ASN A 51 -5.72 12.56 -17.66
N PRO A 52 -5.19 12.19 -18.85
CA PRO A 52 -3.75 12.03 -19.04
C PRO A 52 -2.93 13.23 -18.55
N GLU A 53 -3.39 14.45 -18.82
CA GLU A 53 -2.69 15.68 -18.40
C GLU A 53 -2.58 15.79 -16.87
N PHE A 54 -3.67 15.51 -16.16
CA PHE A 54 -3.70 15.60 -14.70
C PHE A 54 -2.96 14.41 -14.05
N SER A 55 -3.12 13.20 -14.60
CA SER A 55 -2.46 12.00 -14.08
C SER A 55 -0.93 12.09 -14.09
N PHE A 56 -0.32 12.63 -15.16
CA PHE A 56 1.12 12.82 -15.21
C PHE A 56 1.57 13.90 -14.24
N LYS A 57 0.81 14.99 -14.17
CA LYS A 57 1.10 16.07 -13.23
C LYS A 57 1.02 15.60 -11.79
N SER A 58 -0.02 14.87 -11.40
CA SER A 58 -0.18 14.36 -10.04
C SER A 58 0.86 13.32 -9.66
N ALA A 59 1.25 12.44 -10.58
CA ALA A 59 2.38 11.53 -10.36
C ALA A 59 3.70 12.30 -10.14
N ALA A 60 3.98 13.31 -10.97
CA ALA A 60 5.17 14.14 -10.83
C ALA A 60 5.18 14.98 -9.53
N ASP A 61 4.06 15.64 -9.23
CA ASP A 61 3.88 16.43 -8.01
C ASP A 61 4.04 15.54 -6.76
N THR A 62 3.40 14.36 -6.75
CA THR A 62 3.54 13.39 -5.66
C THR A 62 4.99 12.93 -5.51
N GLY A 63 5.68 12.64 -6.62
CA GLY A 63 7.09 12.26 -6.61
C GLY A 63 7.97 13.32 -5.95
N VAL A 64 7.83 14.59 -6.35
CA VAL A 64 8.60 15.71 -5.77
C VAL A 64 8.35 15.86 -4.27
N LEU A 65 7.08 15.77 -3.84
CA LEU A 65 6.73 15.90 -2.42
C LEU A 65 7.26 14.74 -1.59
N VAL A 66 7.08 13.51 -2.05
CA VAL A 66 7.58 12.31 -1.35
C VAL A 66 9.10 12.29 -1.30
N THR A 67 9.79 12.66 -2.38
CA THR A 67 11.26 12.83 -2.37
C THR A 67 11.69 13.93 -1.40
N GLY A 68 10.98 15.06 -1.37
CA GLY A 68 11.20 16.13 -0.42
C GLY A 68 11.10 15.67 1.03
N ILE A 69 10.13 14.80 1.33
CA ILE A 69 9.98 14.17 2.64
C ILE A 69 11.16 13.22 2.89
N VAL A 70 11.33 12.20 2.06
CA VAL A 70 12.25 11.07 2.29
C VAL A 70 13.73 11.48 2.35
N LEU A 71 14.19 12.36 1.46
CA LEU A 71 15.61 12.67 1.29
C LEU A 71 16.10 13.85 2.13
N ASN A 72 15.19 14.60 2.77
CA ASN A 72 15.57 15.77 3.55
C ASN A 72 15.39 15.51 5.04
N LYS A 73 16.34 16.04 5.82
CA LYS A 73 16.34 15.93 7.27
C LYS A 73 14.98 16.30 7.85
N ALA A 74 14.49 15.48 8.77
CA ALA A 74 13.22 15.72 9.43
C ALA A 74 13.18 17.13 10.02
N ARG A 75 12.10 17.87 9.76
CA ARG A 75 11.91 19.27 10.21
C ARG A 75 12.89 20.30 9.63
N SER A 76 13.63 19.97 8.58
CA SER A 76 14.30 20.99 7.75
C SER A 76 13.29 21.79 6.94
N ASP A 77 13.67 22.98 6.47
CA ASP A 77 12.78 23.86 5.68
C ASP A 77 12.16 23.12 4.49
N TRP A 78 12.98 22.40 3.72
CA TRP A 78 12.48 21.65 2.55
C TRP A 78 11.55 20.49 2.92
N ASN A 79 11.85 19.77 4.00
CA ASN A 79 11.01 18.69 4.50
C ASN A 79 9.64 19.24 4.95
N MET A 80 9.63 20.35 5.70
CA MET A 80 8.41 20.99 6.17
C MET A 80 7.60 21.63 5.05
N ASP A 81 8.25 22.22 4.05
CA ASP A 81 7.58 22.76 2.85
C ASP A 81 6.87 21.66 2.07
N ALA A 82 7.50 20.51 1.88
CA ALA A 82 6.89 19.36 1.21
C ALA A 82 5.67 18.82 1.99
N ILE A 83 5.79 18.68 3.32
CA ILE A 83 4.70 18.24 4.18
C ILE A 83 3.53 19.23 4.14
N THR A 84 3.82 20.52 4.34
CA THR A 84 2.81 21.59 4.33
C THR A 84 2.09 21.66 2.99
N ARG A 85 2.83 21.47 1.89
CA ARG A 85 2.23 21.43 0.55
C ARG A 85 1.32 20.22 0.37
N MET A 86 1.73 19.05 0.86
CA MET A 86 0.91 17.84 0.82
C MET A 86 -0.38 18.02 1.64
N ASP A 87 -0.27 18.56 2.84
CA ASP A 87 -1.44 18.82 3.70
C ASP A 87 -2.39 19.84 3.07
N TRP A 88 -1.88 20.92 2.50
CA TRP A 88 -2.70 21.90 1.79
C TRP A 88 -3.46 21.31 0.59
N LEU A 89 -2.85 20.36 -0.13
CA LEU A 89 -3.51 19.65 -1.22
C LEU A 89 -4.61 18.72 -0.70
N HIS A 90 -4.36 18.00 0.39
CA HIS A 90 -5.32 17.08 0.99
C HIS A 90 -6.45 17.78 1.74
N ASP A 91 -6.21 18.93 2.37
CA ASP A 91 -7.18 19.63 3.22
C ASP A 91 -8.44 20.07 2.46
N ARG A 92 -8.26 20.45 1.18
CA ARG A 92 -9.33 20.78 0.23
C ARG A 92 -10.39 19.70 0.09
N TYR A 93 -10.00 18.44 0.30
CA TYR A 93 -10.86 17.27 0.22
C TYR A 93 -11.16 16.68 1.61
N ARG A 94 -10.54 17.20 2.67
CA ARG A 94 -10.83 16.82 4.06
C ARG A 94 -12.11 17.47 4.54
N THR A 95 -12.29 18.79 4.34
CA THR A 95 -13.49 19.51 4.81
C THR A 95 -14.80 18.97 4.22
N PRO A 96 -14.87 18.56 2.93
CA PRO A 96 -16.04 17.89 2.37
C PRO A 96 -16.20 16.42 2.82
N GLY A 97 -15.22 15.86 3.54
CA GLY A 97 -15.23 14.46 3.99
C GLY A 97 -14.89 13.43 2.90
N GLU A 98 -14.26 13.87 1.81
CA GLU A 98 -13.90 13.00 0.68
C GLU A 98 -12.62 12.21 0.97
N ILE A 99 -11.61 12.85 1.57
CA ILE A 99 -10.46 12.16 2.17
C ILE A 99 -10.77 11.91 3.64
N LYS A 100 -10.97 10.64 3.99
CA LYS A 100 -11.22 10.21 5.37
C LYS A 100 -9.92 10.09 6.14
N ASP A 101 -10.00 10.27 7.46
CA ASP A 101 -8.85 10.09 8.35
C ASP A 101 -8.31 8.65 8.27
N GLU A 102 -9.17 7.65 8.10
CA GLU A 102 -8.73 6.27 7.89
C GLU A 102 -8.05 6.05 6.53
N ASP A 103 -8.43 6.81 5.49
CA ASP A 103 -7.74 6.74 4.19
C ASP A 103 -6.31 7.31 4.31
N LYS A 104 -6.13 8.40 5.06
CA LYS A 104 -4.80 8.95 5.37
C LYS A 104 -3.96 7.97 6.19
N LEU A 105 -4.54 7.38 7.24
CA LEU A 105 -3.86 6.41 8.08
C LEU A 105 -3.48 5.14 7.31
N TYR A 106 -4.35 4.67 6.41
CA TYR A 106 -4.04 3.53 5.55
C TYR A 106 -2.91 3.84 4.59
N THR A 107 -2.95 5.00 3.93
CA THR A 107 -1.85 5.46 3.06
C THR A 107 -0.53 5.52 3.84
N LEU A 108 -0.50 6.18 5.00
CA LEU A 108 0.68 6.21 5.87
C LEU A 108 1.18 4.80 6.20
N SER A 109 0.27 3.87 6.53
CA SER A 109 0.65 2.49 6.85
C SER A 109 1.41 1.81 5.71
N LEU A 110 1.02 2.04 4.46
CA LEU A 110 1.67 1.45 3.30
C LEU A 110 3.08 2.02 3.10
N PHE A 111 3.26 3.33 3.32
CA PHE A 111 4.57 3.98 3.25
C PHE A 111 5.57 3.45 4.28
N VAL A 112 5.11 2.88 5.40
CA VAL A 112 6.01 2.23 6.37
C VAL A 112 6.16 0.74 6.09
N LEU A 113 5.05 0.05 5.86
CA LEU A 113 5.00 -1.41 5.83
C LEU A 113 5.53 -1.98 4.52
N GLU A 114 5.36 -1.30 3.39
CA GLU A 114 5.90 -1.78 2.11
C GLU A 114 7.43 -1.69 2.07
N PRO A 115 8.09 -0.57 2.41
CA PRO A 115 9.56 -0.56 2.51
C PRO A 115 10.10 -1.63 3.45
N VAL A 116 9.47 -1.83 4.62
CA VAL A 116 9.84 -2.93 5.53
C VAL A 116 9.75 -4.29 4.84
N ARG A 117 8.59 -4.60 4.25
CA ARG A 117 8.32 -5.89 3.59
C ARG A 117 9.24 -6.15 2.39
N TRP A 118 9.57 -5.12 1.63
CA TRP A 118 10.42 -5.25 0.44
C TRP A 118 11.90 -5.34 0.81
N THR A 119 12.36 -4.58 1.79
CA THR A 119 13.77 -4.63 2.22
C THR A 119 14.10 -5.91 2.96
N GLU A 120 13.22 -6.40 3.86
CA GLU A 120 13.43 -7.65 4.63
C GLU A 120 13.63 -8.90 3.74
N ARG A 121 13.36 -8.79 2.43
CA ARG A 121 13.63 -9.83 1.44
C ARG A 121 15.10 -9.94 1.08
N PHE A 122 15.81 -8.81 1.02
CA PHE A 122 17.17 -8.75 0.50
C PHE A 122 18.19 -8.58 1.62
N GLU A 123 17.86 -7.81 2.65
CA GLU A 123 18.75 -7.51 3.76
C GLU A 123 18.00 -7.39 5.09
N TRP A 124 18.76 -7.36 6.19
CA TRP A 124 18.22 -6.98 7.48
C TRP A 124 17.90 -5.48 7.49
N LEU A 125 16.80 -5.10 8.14
CA LEU A 125 16.37 -3.72 8.26
C LEU A 125 16.15 -3.32 9.71
N GLU A 126 16.68 -2.16 10.09
CA GLU A 126 16.37 -1.52 11.36
C GLU A 126 14.96 -0.89 11.33
N ARG A 127 13.94 -1.74 11.48
CA ARG A 127 12.52 -1.34 11.43
C ARG A 127 12.15 -0.22 12.39
N CYS A 128 12.86 -0.09 13.51
CA CYS A 128 12.66 1.00 14.47
C CYS A 128 12.88 2.37 13.81
N ALA A 129 13.86 2.48 12.91
CA ALA A 129 14.15 3.74 12.21
C ALA A 129 12.96 4.17 11.32
N LEU A 130 12.43 3.27 10.50
CA LEU A 130 11.24 3.56 9.69
C LEU A 130 10.03 3.84 10.57
N ALA A 131 9.82 3.08 11.65
CA ALA A 131 8.71 3.32 12.55
C ALA A 131 8.77 4.71 13.19
N ILE A 132 9.92 5.12 13.72
CA ILE A 132 10.12 6.46 14.31
C ILE A 132 9.88 7.56 13.27
N TYR A 133 10.53 7.45 12.10
CA TYR A 133 10.49 8.49 11.09
C TYR A 133 9.07 8.70 10.54
N TRP A 134 8.41 7.62 10.12
CA TRP A 134 7.08 7.72 9.52
C TRP A 134 5.97 7.96 10.55
N LYS A 135 6.11 7.51 11.80
CA LYS A 135 5.22 7.93 12.89
C LYS A 135 5.34 9.44 13.11
N ASN A 136 6.55 9.99 13.12
CA ASN A 136 6.72 11.43 13.24
C ASN A 136 6.09 12.18 12.05
N LEU A 137 6.23 11.68 10.81
CA LEU A 137 5.55 12.28 9.66
C LEU A 137 4.04 12.33 9.86
N GLY A 138 3.43 11.22 10.28
CA GLY A 138 1.99 11.18 10.53
C GLY A 138 1.53 12.13 11.64
N GLU A 139 2.33 12.32 12.69
CA GLU A 139 2.08 13.31 13.74
C GLU A 139 2.17 14.74 13.20
N VAL A 140 3.16 15.05 12.35
CA VAL A 140 3.31 16.38 11.74
C VAL A 140 2.18 16.69 10.76
N MET A 141 1.68 15.67 10.05
CA MET A 141 0.54 15.76 9.11
C MET A 141 -0.84 15.71 9.80
N ASP A 142 -0.89 15.67 11.14
CA ASP A 142 -2.14 15.56 11.91
C ASP A 142 -3.02 14.36 11.50
N ILE A 143 -2.38 13.22 11.21
CA ILE A 143 -3.06 11.96 10.92
C ILE A 143 -3.54 11.34 12.22
N GLN A 144 -4.84 11.09 12.31
CA GLN A 144 -5.47 10.55 13.51
C GLN A 144 -5.13 9.07 13.70
N TYR A 145 -4.66 8.71 14.88
CA TYR A 145 -4.33 7.33 15.25
C TYR A 145 -5.43 6.62 16.06
N ASP A 146 -6.57 7.27 16.31
CA ASP A 146 -7.65 6.73 17.15
C ASP A 146 -8.18 5.36 16.72
N ALA A 147 -8.08 5.04 15.43
CA ALA A 147 -8.49 3.75 14.89
C ALA A 147 -7.54 2.60 15.27
N LEU A 148 -6.31 2.91 15.68
CA LEU A 148 -5.32 1.94 16.11
C LEU A 148 -5.60 1.49 17.56
N PRO A 149 -5.57 0.18 17.85
CA PRO A 149 -5.59 -0.30 19.23
C PRO A 149 -4.43 0.32 20.01
N SER A 150 -4.62 0.60 21.30
CA SER A 150 -3.64 1.28 22.18
C SER A 150 -3.43 2.78 21.94
N ALA A 151 -4.05 3.42 20.94
CA ALA A 151 -3.89 4.87 20.71
C ALA A 151 -4.21 5.72 21.95
N LYS A 152 -5.30 5.40 22.65
CA LYS A 152 -5.74 6.10 23.86
C LYS A 152 -4.86 5.85 25.09
N SER A 153 -4.26 4.66 25.18
CA SER A 153 -3.39 4.27 26.30
C SER A 153 -1.93 4.64 26.06
N GLY A 154 -1.59 5.07 24.83
CA GLY A 154 -0.23 5.28 24.38
C GLY A 154 0.44 4.00 23.85
N TRP A 155 1.56 4.22 23.17
CA TRP A 155 2.46 3.19 22.64
C TRP A 155 3.50 2.83 23.70
N GLN A 156 3.95 1.57 23.72
CA GLN A 156 5.01 1.15 24.64
C GLN A 156 6.37 1.58 24.07
N ASP A 157 6.53 1.34 22.78
CA ASP A 157 7.65 1.74 21.93
C ASP A 157 7.14 1.84 20.48
N GLU A 158 8.04 2.14 19.55
CA GLU A 158 7.71 2.28 18.14
C GLU A 158 7.41 0.95 17.45
N PHE A 159 7.90 -0.18 17.98
CA PHE A 159 7.53 -1.51 17.50
C PHE A 159 6.07 -1.83 17.84
N HIS A 160 5.63 -1.50 19.05
CA HIS A 160 4.23 -1.63 19.44
C HIS A 160 3.33 -0.82 18.52
N TRP A 161 3.70 0.43 18.20
CA TRP A 161 2.96 1.22 17.21
C TRP A 161 2.94 0.55 15.82
N LEU A 162 4.09 0.09 15.32
CA LEU A 162 4.20 -0.55 14.02
C LEU A 162 3.35 -1.83 13.93
N ASP A 163 3.32 -2.64 14.99
CA ASP A 163 2.50 -3.85 15.06
C ASP A 163 1.00 -3.53 15.06
N LYS A 164 0.58 -2.50 15.81
CA LYS A 164 -0.83 -2.05 15.80
C LYS A 164 -1.23 -1.49 14.45
N LEU A 165 -0.35 -0.71 13.82
CA LEU A 165 -0.53 -0.19 12.47
C LEU A 165 -0.66 -1.32 11.44
N LYS A 166 0.21 -2.33 11.51
CA LYS A 166 0.18 -3.52 10.63
C LYS A 166 -1.11 -4.32 10.78
N ALA A 167 -1.52 -4.60 12.01
CA ALA A 167 -2.76 -5.34 12.28
C ALA A 167 -3.99 -4.57 11.79
N TRP A 168 -4.03 -3.26 12.05
CA TRP A 168 -5.13 -2.40 11.62
C TRP A 168 -5.18 -2.26 10.09
N SER A 169 -4.04 -2.04 9.42
CA SER A 169 -3.95 -1.88 7.97
C SER A 169 -4.50 -3.09 7.22
N LYS A 170 -4.17 -4.31 7.67
CA LYS A 170 -4.73 -5.57 7.13
C LYS A 170 -6.24 -5.63 7.27
N ALA A 171 -6.78 -5.24 8.42
CA ALA A 171 -8.22 -5.23 8.67
C ALA A 171 -8.94 -4.16 7.84
N TYR A 172 -8.32 -2.99 7.67
CA TYR A 172 -8.83 -1.91 6.82
C TYR A 172 -8.94 -2.35 5.36
N ASP A 173 -7.86 -2.90 4.81
CA ASP A 173 -7.80 -3.39 3.43
C ASP A 173 -8.89 -4.45 3.17
N PHE A 174 -8.97 -5.46 4.04
CA PHE A 174 -9.99 -6.51 3.96
C PHE A 174 -11.41 -5.92 4.00
N LYS A 175 -11.70 -5.02 4.95
CA LYS A 175 -13.02 -4.38 5.07
C LYS A 175 -13.38 -3.53 3.86
N SER A 176 -12.43 -2.76 3.34
CA SER A 176 -12.63 -1.81 2.24
C SER A 176 -12.82 -2.52 0.89
N THR A 177 -12.20 -3.68 0.71
CA THR A 177 -12.30 -4.47 -0.53
C THR A 177 -13.46 -5.49 -0.50
N THR A 178 -13.85 -6.02 0.68
CA THR A 178 -14.87 -7.07 0.82
C THR A 178 -16.32 -6.54 0.87
N LYS A 179 -16.55 -5.25 1.14
CA LYS A 179 -17.90 -4.62 1.13
C LYS A 179 -18.67 -4.77 -0.19
N ARG A 180 -18.01 -5.23 -1.26
CA ARG A 180 -18.61 -5.55 -2.55
C ARG A 180 -19.37 -6.88 -2.59
N HIS A 181 -19.09 -7.83 -1.68
CA HIS A 181 -19.63 -9.20 -1.77
C HIS A 181 -20.97 -9.44 -1.08
N VAL A 182 -21.37 -8.61 -0.10
CA VAL A 182 -22.50 -8.94 0.79
C VAL A 182 -23.85 -8.38 0.31
N SER A 183 -23.88 -7.44 -0.65
CA SER A 183 -25.14 -6.79 -1.03
C SER A 183 -26.09 -7.60 -1.93
N ASN A 184 -25.70 -8.80 -2.40
CA ASN A 184 -26.42 -9.51 -3.48
C ASN A 184 -26.76 -11.00 -3.25
N ALA A 185 -26.84 -11.53 -2.01
CA ALA A 185 -27.15 -12.96 -1.82
C ALA A 185 -28.40 -13.23 -0.95
N THR A 186 -29.51 -13.58 -1.61
CA THR A 186 -30.71 -14.21 -1.01
C THR A 186 -30.50 -15.73 -0.86
N SER A 187 -30.82 -16.28 0.32
CA SER A 187 -30.62 -17.70 0.67
C SER A 187 -31.73 -18.63 0.18
N PRO A 188 -31.42 -19.92 -0.13
CA PRO A 188 -32.41 -20.99 -0.01
C PRO A 188 -31.98 -22.22 0.83
N LYS A 189 -33.01 -22.96 1.25
CA LYS A 189 -33.13 -23.97 2.33
C LYS A 189 -32.38 -25.31 2.12
N ALA A 190 -32.14 -25.97 3.26
CA ALA A 190 -31.41 -27.23 3.43
C ALA A 190 -32.22 -28.53 3.19
N GLY A 191 -31.52 -29.57 2.75
CA GLY A 191 -31.91 -30.99 2.66
C GLY A 191 -30.68 -31.91 2.84
N PRO A 192 -30.85 -33.20 3.16
CA PRO A 192 -30.06 -33.88 4.21
C PRO A 192 -28.75 -34.53 3.76
N ALA A 193 -27.87 -34.73 4.75
CA ALA A 193 -26.50 -35.19 4.67
C ALA A 193 -26.33 -36.71 4.62
N ASN A 194 -25.27 -37.19 3.95
CA ASN A 194 -24.38 -38.27 4.41
C ASN A 194 -23.11 -38.42 3.54
N PRO A 195 -22.05 -39.15 3.97
CA PRO A 195 -20.69 -38.62 3.98
C PRO A 195 -19.65 -39.48 3.22
N SER A 196 -18.41 -38.98 3.24
CA SER A 196 -17.14 -39.60 2.83
C SER A 196 -16.68 -39.41 1.37
N GLY A 197 -15.54 -38.73 1.24
CA GLY A 197 -14.85 -38.44 -0.01
C GLY A 197 -14.07 -37.13 0.11
N SER A 198 -12.74 -37.21 0.22
CA SER A 198 -11.85 -36.04 0.12
C SER A 198 -11.98 -35.43 -1.28
N VAL A 199 -12.57 -34.24 -1.38
CA VAL A 199 -12.69 -33.48 -2.63
C VAL A 199 -12.14 -32.08 -2.39
N SER A 200 -11.11 -31.71 -3.14
CA SER A 200 -10.71 -30.31 -3.31
C SER A 200 -11.91 -29.55 -3.89
N GLN A 201 -12.58 -28.75 -3.08
CA GLN A 201 -13.67 -27.93 -3.59
C GLN A 201 -13.09 -26.79 -4.42
N GLY A 202 -13.22 -26.92 -5.74
CA GLY A 202 -12.97 -25.84 -6.68
C GLY A 202 -13.88 -24.64 -6.37
N ALA A 203 -13.34 -23.44 -6.51
CA ALA A 203 -14.07 -22.19 -6.35
C ALA A 203 -15.29 -22.16 -7.29
N PRO A 204 -16.42 -21.54 -6.89
CA PRO A 204 -17.62 -21.51 -7.72
C PRO A 204 -17.37 -20.68 -8.99
N GLU A 205 -17.73 -21.23 -10.16
CA GLU A 205 -17.69 -20.52 -11.43
C GLU A 205 -18.72 -19.38 -11.46
N LEU A 206 -18.25 -18.18 -11.79
CA LEU A 206 -19.09 -17.03 -12.07
C LEU A 206 -19.74 -17.22 -13.45
N LYS A 207 -21.06 -17.05 -13.55
CA LYS A 207 -21.90 -17.28 -14.75
C LYS A 207 -21.54 -16.47 -16.02
N ASN A 208 -20.46 -15.69 -15.96
CA ASN A 208 -20.03 -14.71 -16.94
C ASN A 208 -18.54 -14.88 -17.32
N GLY A 209 -17.90 -16.00 -16.97
CA GLY A 209 -16.56 -16.34 -17.46
C GLY A 209 -15.43 -15.47 -16.92
N GLY A 210 -15.68 -14.69 -15.86
CA GLY A 210 -14.65 -13.93 -15.16
C GLY A 210 -13.84 -14.84 -14.23
N LEU A 211 -12.52 -14.67 -14.22
CA LEU A 211 -11.61 -15.42 -13.36
C LEU A 211 -11.99 -15.24 -11.87
N PRO A 212 -11.95 -16.31 -11.05
CA PRO A 212 -12.23 -16.23 -9.64
C PRO A 212 -11.20 -15.34 -8.90
N PHE A 213 -11.66 -14.63 -7.88
CA PHE A 213 -10.83 -13.82 -6.99
C PHE A 213 -9.73 -14.69 -6.37
N SER A 214 -8.47 -14.45 -6.74
CA SER A 214 -7.34 -15.20 -6.21
C SER A 214 -6.80 -14.56 -4.94
N SER A 215 -6.90 -15.28 -3.82
CA SER A 215 -6.31 -14.92 -2.53
C SER A 215 -4.78 -15.12 -2.49
N THR A 216 -4.15 -15.60 -3.57
CA THR A 216 -2.71 -15.90 -3.65
C THR A 216 -1.80 -14.70 -3.40
N TRP A 217 -2.28 -13.47 -3.59
CA TRP A 217 -1.50 -12.25 -3.32
C TRP A 217 -1.16 -12.06 -1.83
N TYR A 218 -1.84 -12.78 -0.92
CA TYR A 218 -1.62 -12.68 0.53
C TYR A 218 -0.79 -13.83 1.13
N THR A 219 -0.34 -14.80 0.32
CA THR A 219 0.57 -15.89 0.74
C THR A 219 1.63 -16.12 -0.32
N SER A 220 2.53 -15.14 -0.48
CA SER A 220 3.61 -15.22 -1.45
C SER A 220 4.70 -16.21 -0.97
N PRO A 221 5.22 -17.12 -1.83
CA PRO A 221 6.32 -18.06 -1.52
C PRO A 221 7.68 -17.40 -1.25
N LEU A 222 7.74 -16.06 -1.26
CA LEU A 222 8.95 -15.26 -1.07
C LEU A 222 9.43 -15.19 0.40
N GLU A 223 8.82 -15.98 1.29
CA GLU A 223 9.15 -16.06 2.72
C GLU A 223 10.03 -17.27 3.08
N ASP A 224 10.49 -18.09 2.11
CA ASP A 224 11.49 -19.17 2.37
C ASP A 224 12.93 -18.61 2.30
N PRO A 225 13.73 -18.66 3.38
CA PRO A 225 15.10 -18.14 3.44
C PRO A 225 16.10 -18.77 2.45
N ARG A 226 15.71 -19.84 1.72
CA ARG A 226 16.55 -20.48 0.69
C ARG A 226 16.56 -19.74 -0.67
N VAL A 227 15.70 -18.73 -0.85
CA VAL A 227 15.46 -18.02 -2.11
C VAL A 227 16.56 -17.01 -2.51
N TYR A 228 17.43 -16.57 -1.59
CA TYR A 228 18.35 -15.45 -1.83
C TYR A 228 19.83 -15.82 -2.04
N ARG A 229 20.15 -16.93 -2.72
CA ARG A 229 21.51 -17.15 -3.23
C ARG A 229 21.56 -17.03 -4.76
N MET A 230 21.77 -15.80 -5.23
CA MET A 230 21.93 -15.45 -6.65
C MET A 230 23.20 -16.09 -7.26
N LYS A 231 23.08 -17.32 -7.76
CA LYS A 231 24.09 -17.96 -8.63
C LYS A 231 23.50 -18.63 -9.89
N ASP A 232 22.17 -18.75 -10.00
CA ASP A 232 21.53 -19.44 -11.11
C ASP A 232 21.02 -18.48 -12.19
N LYS A 233 21.49 -18.67 -13.43
CA LYS A 233 21.16 -17.82 -14.59
C LYS A 233 19.74 -18.05 -15.12
N VAL A 234 19.14 -19.22 -14.88
CA VAL A 234 17.75 -19.50 -15.29
C VAL A 234 16.79 -18.67 -14.44
N TYR A 235 17.05 -18.60 -13.14
CA TYR A 235 16.25 -17.85 -12.18
C TYR A 235 16.33 -16.32 -12.40
N ALA A 236 17.49 -15.80 -12.84
CA ALA A 236 17.63 -14.40 -13.23
C ALA A 236 16.78 -14.05 -14.47
N MET A 237 16.63 -14.99 -15.41
CA MET A 237 15.80 -14.81 -16.61
C MET A 237 14.30 -14.91 -16.28
N GLU A 238 13.93 -15.77 -15.33
CA GLU A 238 12.56 -15.84 -14.81
C GLU A 238 12.17 -14.57 -14.03
N THR A 239 13.08 -14.02 -13.23
CA THR A 239 12.88 -12.72 -12.54
C THR A 239 12.68 -11.56 -13.54
N PHE A 240 13.39 -11.61 -14.67
CA PHE A 240 13.20 -10.66 -15.76
C PHE A 240 11.82 -10.82 -16.43
N ASN A 241 11.34 -12.06 -16.57
CA ASN A 241 9.99 -12.33 -17.07
C ASN A 241 8.90 -11.92 -16.07
N ASP A 242 9.13 -12.07 -14.76
CA ASP A 242 8.23 -11.56 -13.72
C ASP A 242 8.11 -10.03 -13.77
N LEU A 243 9.20 -9.32 -14.06
CA LEU A 243 9.17 -7.88 -14.33
C LEU A 243 8.34 -7.56 -15.58
N VAL A 244 8.44 -8.37 -16.63
CA VAL A 244 7.60 -8.24 -17.83
C VAL A 244 6.12 -8.46 -17.48
N ASP A 245 5.80 -9.40 -16.61
CA ASP A 245 4.43 -9.67 -16.17
C ASP A 245 3.88 -8.58 -15.24
N ILE A 246 4.72 -8.00 -14.37
CA ILE A 246 4.38 -6.82 -13.57
C ILE A 246 4.10 -5.62 -14.47
N ILE A 247 4.93 -5.40 -15.49
CA ILE A 247 4.74 -4.33 -16.48
C ILE A 247 3.46 -4.59 -17.29
N ALA A 248 3.18 -5.85 -17.68
CA ALA A 248 1.97 -6.22 -18.39
C ALA A 248 0.71 -6.00 -17.54
N GLN A 249 0.78 -6.32 -16.24
CA GLN A 249 -0.32 -6.11 -15.30
C GLN A 249 -0.54 -4.62 -15.01
N ALA A 250 0.52 -3.84 -14.78
CA ALA A 250 0.42 -2.39 -14.65
C ALA A 250 -0.17 -1.74 -15.92
N THR A 251 0.21 -2.24 -17.10
CA THR A 251 -0.33 -1.80 -18.39
C THR A 251 -1.82 -2.16 -18.54
N GLU A 252 -2.24 -3.34 -18.06
CA GLU A 252 -3.63 -3.77 -18.08
C GLU A 252 -4.49 -2.99 -17.07
N ASP A 253 -3.98 -2.74 -15.87
CA ASP A 253 -4.67 -1.92 -14.86
C ASP A 253 -4.86 -0.49 -15.35
N GLN A 254 -3.85 0.08 -16.01
CA GLN A 254 -3.96 1.36 -16.72
C GLN A 254 -5.03 1.31 -17.84
N ARG A 255 -5.16 0.18 -18.55
CA ARG A 255 -6.18 -0.02 -19.60
C ARG A 255 -7.60 -0.13 -19.02
N ARG A 256 -7.76 -0.82 -17.90
CA ARG A 256 -9.04 -1.00 -17.17
C ARG A 256 -9.51 0.29 -16.55
N MET A 257 -8.60 1.01 -15.93
CA MET A 257 -8.78 2.38 -15.48
C MET A 257 -9.31 3.22 -16.64
N LYS A 258 -8.59 3.32 -17.77
CA LYS A 258 -9.03 4.04 -18.97
C LYS A 258 -10.43 3.64 -19.47
N ALA A 259 -10.78 2.36 -19.44
CA ALA A 259 -12.11 1.89 -19.84
C ALA A 259 -13.23 2.28 -18.85
N ALA A 260 -12.95 2.28 -17.55
CA ALA A 260 -13.88 2.74 -16.52
C ALA A 260 -14.18 4.25 -16.63
N LEU A 261 -13.21 5.01 -17.14
CA LEU A 261 -13.27 6.46 -17.29
C LEU A 261 -14.04 6.92 -18.53
N MET A 262 -14.24 6.03 -19.50
CA MET A 262 -14.92 6.31 -20.77
C MET A 262 -16.42 5.95 -20.75
N LYS A 263 -16.95 5.46 -19.62
CA LYS A 263 -18.38 5.22 -19.42
C LYS A 263 -18.99 6.38 -18.63
N ASN A 264 -19.62 7.32 -19.34
CA ASN A 264 -20.55 8.30 -18.79
C ASN A 264 -21.82 7.64 -18.26
#